data_AF-M0HA90-F1
#
_entry.id   AF-M0HA90-F1
#
_cell.length_a   1.000
_cell.length_b   1.000
_cell.length_c   1.000
_cell.angle_alpha   90.00
_cell.angle_beta   90.00
_cell.angle_gamma   90.00
#
_symmetry.space_group_name_H-M   'P 1'
#
loop_
_entity.id
_entity.type
_entity.pdbx_description
1 polymer ?
#
loop_
_entity_poly.entity_id
_entity_poly.type
_entity_poly.pdbx_seq_one_letter_code
_entity_poly.pdbx_strand_id
1 'polypeptide(L)'
;MELLDSERGQAVQVGAILLFGFLVIGLSLYQATVVPQQTKATEFGAYLDASDDLVSLHNDVLATATRGVQSGVTVQTGVQYRPRVVFINPGPPTGSLALTDSRDVTIAGVDAVDGEPEAVRTLWDGGARTYESKVLRYSPSYNEFDGTPITVSGASVQREAGANVVPLGGQTLVSGNRITVVSVDGRIGQTAARTPLTVAPISSAARTVTVTNESDEDISLTVPVGSNATAWSRSPTADRLLENVRVKAVSDLGDGADPTNSLVRVTLNGSYTYELRLAKVELSSSSAASTVASPDGQYLVPVTTGASAAPGESTGVVVEARDGYNNPVEGERIDFTVTEGDASPTSRTITTTDDGRAGFAFAPAGDADGPITVRASGDLDGDGTVEAIEQTTYTVPLVNGSGGGGGTGAGDDGSTSEINPPQEDQDVILTGTTATNGNDAARISLNNTGTERVVTSFRVSFYYPDQGGNGAETASFNGSPAQNVGADQYTLGPDRVTLPSDATTDITIDFAANKNLDTRGDFFILTVQFDDGEFATYFVAVP
;
A
#
# COMPACT_ATOMS: atom_id res chain seq x y z
N MET A 1 -29.35 101.95 11.45
CA MET A 1 -28.26 101.33 12.24
C MET A 1 -28.92 100.75 13.48
N GLU A 2 -29.62 99.62 13.42
CA GLU A 2 -29.26 98.30 12.87
C GLU A 2 -28.14 97.64 13.69
N LEU A 3 -28.54 97.05 14.82
CA LEU A 3 -27.76 96.18 15.71
C LEU A 3 -28.66 95.08 16.31
N LEU A 4 -29.59 94.52 15.51
CA LEU A 4 -30.46 93.40 15.94
C LEU A 4 -30.35 92.16 15.03
N ASP A 5 -29.40 92.14 14.08
CA ASP A 5 -29.23 91.03 13.13
C ASP A 5 -28.01 90.13 13.43
N SER A 6 -27.31 90.35 14.56
CA SER A 6 -26.01 89.72 14.83
C SER A 6 -26.05 88.40 15.63
N GLU A 7 -27.16 88.01 16.25
CA GLU A 7 -27.22 86.82 17.14
C GLU A 7 -27.88 85.58 16.50
N ARG A 8 -28.59 85.74 15.37
CA ARG A 8 -29.21 84.61 14.65
C ARG A 8 -28.19 83.72 13.92
N GLY A 9 -27.10 84.29 13.41
CA GLY A 9 -26.02 83.53 12.79
C GLY A 9 -25.22 82.67 13.78
N GLN A 10 -25.13 83.10 15.04
CA GLN A 10 -24.36 82.44 16.09
C GLN A 10 -25.04 81.15 16.57
N ALA A 11 -26.38 81.14 16.72
CA ALA A 11 -27.13 79.94 17.07
C ALA A 11 -27.07 78.86 15.97
N VAL A 12 -27.10 79.26 14.69
CA VAL A 12 -26.92 78.35 13.54
C VAL A 12 -25.50 77.77 13.52
N GLN A 13 -24.48 78.58 13.78
CA GLN A 13 -23.09 78.12 13.88
C GLN A 13 -22.87 77.17 15.05
N VAL A 14 -23.40 77.48 16.23
CA VAL A 14 -23.27 76.60 17.41
C VAL A 14 -24.02 75.27 17.17
N GLY A 15 -25.22 75.32 16.58
CA GLY A 15 -25.94 74.10 16.18
C GLY A 15 -25.18 73.26 15.16
N ALA A 16 -24.55 73.90 14.16
CA ALA A 16 -23.73 73.20 13.16
C ALA A 16 -22.47 72.56 13.77
N ILE A 17 -21.77 73.26 14.67
CA ILE A 17 -20.59 72.72 15.38
C ILE A 17 -20.98 71.54 16.26
N LEU A 18 -22.11 71.60 16.96
CA LEU A 18 -22.60 70.51 17.80
C LEU A 18 -23.01 69.28 16.97
N LEU A 19 -23.76 69.47 15.87
CA LEU A 19 -24.11 68.38 14.95
C LEU A 19 -22.87 67.75 14.32
N PHE A 20 -21.89 68.58 13.93
CA PHE A 20 -20.62 68.10 13.42
C PHE A 20 -19.84 67.33 14.50
N GLY A 21 -19.83 67.81 15.74
CA GLY A 21 -19.24 67.11 16.88
C GLY A 21 -19.86 65.74 17.12
N PHE A 22 -21.20 65.65 17.12
CA PHE A 22 -21.90 64.37 17.22
C PHE A 22 -21.62 63.44 16.05
N LEU A 23 -21.52 63.98 14.83
CA LEU A 23 -21.13 63.20 13.65
C LEU A 23 -19.72 62.62 13.81
N VAL A 24 -18.73 63.42 14.22
CA VAL A 24 -17.35 62.97 14.43
C VAL A 24 -17.29 61.92 15.54
N ILE A 25 -18.00 62.12 16.65
CA ILE A 25 -18.11 61.12 17.73
C ILE A 25 -18.76 59.83 17.21
N GLY A 26 -19.86 59.92 16.45
CA GLY A 26 -20.53 58.77 15.86
C GLY A 26 -19.65 58.00 14.87
N LEU A 27 -18.91 58.70 14.01
CA LEU A 27 -17.94 58.10 13.09
C LEU A 27 -16.77 57.44 13.85
N SER A 28 -16.32 58.06 14.94
CA SER A 28 -15.25 57.53 15.78
C SER A 28 -15.72 56.25 16.50
N LEU A 29 -16.94 56.25 17.02
CA LEU A 29 -17.55 55.06 17.63
C LEU A 29 -17.73 53.94 16.60
N TYR A 30 -18.13 54.26 15.38
CA TYR A 30 -18.24 53.29 14.28
C TYR A 30 -16.88 52.68 13.92
N GLN A 31 -15.84 53.52 13.80
CA GLN A 31 -14.46 53.08 13.56
C GLN A 31 -13.92 52.22 14.71
N ALA A 32 -14.30 52.48 15.96
CA ALA A 32 -13.83 51.76 17.14
C ALA A 32 -14.55 50.43 17.40
N THR A 33 -15.75 50.22 16.84
CA THR A 33 -16.58 49.05 17.17
C THR A 33 -17.02 48.25 15.96
N VAL A 34 -17.57 48.90 14.93
CA VAL A 34 -18.16 48.23 13.77
C VAL A 34 -17.09 47.80 12.76
N VAL A 35 -16.08 48.65 12.54
CA VAL A 35 -14.97 48.32 11.62
C VAL A 35 -14.20 47.08 12.09
N PRO A 36 -13.76 46.96 13.36
CA PRO A 36 -13.14 45.74 13.89
C PRO A 36 -14.01 44.49 13.71
N GLN A 37 -15.30 44.56 14.04
CA GLN A 37 -16.21 43.41 13.91
C GLN A 37 -16.36 42.92 12.47
N GLN A 38 -16.51 43.84 11.50
CA GLN A 38 -16.58 43.48 10.08
C GLN A 38 -15.25 42.91 9.56
N THR A 39 -14.13 43.44 10.05
CA THR A 39 -12.79 42.97 9.71
C THR A 39 -12.60 41.55 10.23
N LYS A 40 -12.92 41.31 11.51
CA LYS A 40 -12.91 39.99 12.15
C LYS A 40 -13.77 38.97 11.40
N ALA A 41 -14.96 39.35 10.93
CA ALA A 41 -15.82 38.46 10.15
C ALA A 41 -15.18 38.07 8.80
N THR A 42 -14.48 39.00 8.15
CA THR A 42 -13.76 38.73 6.89
C THR A 42 -12.58 37.79 7.12
N GLU A 43 -11.82 38.03 8.20
CA GLU A 43 -10.67 37.19 8.57
C GLU A 43 -11.09 35.79 9.00
N PHE A 44 -12.20 35.66 9.72
CA PHE A 44 -12.78 34.36 10.06
C PHE A 44 -13.17 33.57 8.80
N GLY A 45 -13.78 34.23 7.81
CA GLY A 45 -14.08 33.62 6.52
C GLY A 45 -12.83 33.06 5.83
N ALA A 46 -11.77 33.89 5.71
CA ALA A 46 -10.51 33.44 5.12
C ALA A 46 -9.82 32.32 5.91
N TYR A 47 -9.99 32.28 7.24
CA TYR A 47 -9.51 31.18 8.05
C TYR A 47 -10.24 29.85 7.78
N LEU A 48 -11.55 29.91 7.52
CA LEU A 48 -12.32 28.73 7.10
C LEU A 48 -11.87 28.27 5.70
N ASP A 49 -11.73 29.20 4.74
CA ASP A 49 -11.24 28.88 3.40
C ASP A 49 -9.85 28.20 3.47
N ALA A 50 -8.92 28.76 4.25
CA ALA A 50 -7.60 28.16 4.45
C ALA A 50 -7.66 26.78 5.13
N SER A 51 -8.63 26.55 6.01
CA SER A 51 -8.84 25.24 6.64
C SER A 51 -9.28 24.20 5.62
N ASP A 52 -10.22 24.55 4.75
CA ASP A 52 -10.74 23.68 3.69
C ASP A 52 -9.66 23.40 2.62
N ASP A 53 -8.84 24.40 2.29
CA ASP A 53 -7.67 24.24 1.41
C ASP A 53 -6.66 23.23 1.99
N LEU A 54 -6.41 23.27 3.32
CA LEU A 54 -5.49 22.34 3.99
C LEU A 54 -6.07 20.93 4.15
N VAL A 55 -7.38 20.79 4.28
CA VAL A 55 -8.04 19.47 4.18
C VAL A 55 -7.89 18.91 2.77
N SER A 56 -8.06 19.76 1.75
CA SER A 56 -7.83 19.37 0.35
C SER A 56 -6.38 18.98 0.12
N LEU A 57 -5.42 19.72 0.68
CA LEU A 57 -4.00 19.35 0.65
C LEU A 57 -3.73 17.97 1.24
N HIS A 58 -4.33 17.66 2.40
CA HIS A 58 -4.15 16.35 3.02
C HIS A 58 -4.68 15.22 2.14
N ASN A 59 -5.83 15.43 1.50
CA ASN A 59 -6.36 14.46 0.53
C ASN A 59 -5.45 14.31 -0.69
N ASP A 60 -4.84 15.40 -1.17
CA ASP A 60 -3.85 15.41 -2.25
C ASP A 60 -2.58 14.65 -1.85
N VAL A 61 -2.07 14.84 -0.62
CA VAL A 61 -0.96 14.06 -0.04
C VAL A 61 -1.26 12.56 -0.09
N LEU A 62 -2.45 12.14 0.37
CA LEU A 62 -2.85 10.75 0.35
C LEU A 62 -3.04 10.21 -1.07
N ALA A 63 -3.67 10.98 -1.96
CA ALA A 63 -3.89 10.60 -3.34
C ALA A 63 -2.57 10.44 -4.11
N THR A 64 -1.65 11.38 -3.96
CA THR A 64 -0.31 11.32 -4.58
C THR A 64 0.50 10.16 -4.01
N ALA A 65 0.53 9.98 -2.68
CA ALA A 65 1.20 8.86 -2.03
C ALA A 65 0.72 7.49 -2.50
N THR A 66 -0.56 7.36 -2.88
CA THR A 66 -1.18 6.07 -3.20
C THR A 66 -1.39 5.81 -4.69
N ARG A 67 -1.42 6.85 -5.52
CA ARG A 67 -1.65 6.74 -6.98
C ARG A 67 -0.45 7.15 -7.82
N GLY A 68 0.58 7.75 -7.22
CA GLY A 68 1.75 8.25 -7.95
C GLY A 68 1.47 9.40 -8.90
N VAL A 69 0.41 10.18 -8.66
CA VAL A 69 0.04 11.34 -9.49
C VAL A 69 0.31 12.62 -8.73
N GLN A 70 1.09 13.52 -9.32
CA GLN A 70 1.35 14.85 -8.77
C GLN A 70 0.06 15.68 -8.66
N SER A 71 -0.10 16.39 -7.56
CA SER A 71 -1.27 17.23 -7.28
C SER A 71 -0.84 18.58 -6.67
N GLY A 72 -1.79 19.49 -6.46
CA GLY A 72 -1.48 20.80 -5.92
C GLY A 72 -2.70 21.64 -5.59
N VAL A 73 -2.54 22.49 -4.57
CA VAL A 73 -3.57 23.35 -4.01
C VAL A 73 -2.98 24.72 -3.70
N THR A 74 -3.76 25.78 -3.84
CA THR A 74 -3.34 27.12 -3.41
C THR A 74 -4.04 27.45 -2.11
N VAL A 75 -3.26 27.60 -1.03
CA VAL A 75 -3.80 27.93 0.29
C VAL A 75 -3.93 29.45 0.43
N GLN A 76 -5.10 29.93 0.82
CA GLN A 76 -5.34 31.34 1.12
C GLN A 76 -4.77 31.73 2.49
N THR A 77 -3.50 32.07 2.56
CA THR A 77 -2.76 32.37 3.80
C THR A 77 -2.91 33.80 4.33
N GLY A 78 -3.56 34.71 3.60
CA GLY A 78 -3.80 36.09 4.03
C GLY A 78 -5.16 36.66 3.61
N VAL A 79 -5.41 37.93 3.92
CA VAL A 79 -6.69 38.59 3.64
C VAL A 79 -6.49 39.90 2.88
N GLN A 80 -7.37 40.17 1.93
CA GLN A 80 -7.50 41.49 1.31
C GLN A 80 -8.83 42.12 1.77
N TYR A 81 -8.74 43.24 2.49
CA TYR A 81 -9.94 43.95 2.93
C TYR A 81 -10.53 44.79 1.81
N ARG A 82 -11.85 44.78 1.69
CA ARG A 82 -12.57 45.70 0.81
C ARG A 82 -12.33 47.16 1.26
N PRO A 83 -11.99 48.08 0.33
CA PRO A 83 -11.78 49.48 0.69
C PRO A 83 -13.05 50.13 1.26
N ARG A 84 -12.87 51.02 2.23
CA ARG A 84 -13.93 51.80 2.89
C ARG A 84 -13.80 53.27 2.47
N VAL A 85 -14.93 53.96 2.29
CA VAL A 85 -14.95 55.34 1.74
C VAL A 85 -14.47 56.39 2.75
N VAL A 86 -14.89 56.27 4.02
CA VAL A 86 -14.62 57.25 5.10
C VAL A 86 -13.87 56.65 6.30
N PHE A 87 -13.56 55.35 6.24
CA PHE A 87 -12.95 54.59 7.33
C PHE A 87 -11.63 53.95 6.86
N ILE A 88 -10.78 53.59 7.81
CA ILE A 88 -9.46 53.01 7.52
C ILE A 88 -9.48 51.52 7.88
N ASN A 89 -8.95 50.69 6.97
CA ASN A 89 -8.67 49.28 7.23
C ASN A 89 -7.26 49.11 7.82
N PRO A 90 -7.03 48.09 8.65
CA PRO A 90 -5.67 47.69 8.99
C PRO A 90 -4.92 47.21 7.73
N GLY A 91 -3.58 47.10 7.84
CA GLY A 91 -2.76 46.51 6.78
C GLY A 91 -3.16 45.05 6.51
N PRO A 92 -3.01 44.55 5.27
CA PRO A 92 -3.43 43.19 4.94
C PRO A 92 -2.61 42.16 5.74
N PRO A 93 -3.26 41.25 6.48
CA PRO A 93 -2.56 40.22 7.23
C PRO A 93 -2.08 39.09 6.31
N THR A 94 -0.91 38.53 6.61
CA THR A 94 -0.32 37.39 5.90
C THR A 94 0.23 36.37 6.89
N GLY A 95 -0.42 35.22 6.99
CA GLY A 95 0.09 34.09 7.76
C GLY A 95 1.29 33.41 7.11
N SER A 96 1.84 32.43 7.81
CA SER A 96 2.99 31.66 7.34
C SER A 96 2.67 30.18 7.18
N LEU A 97 3.27 29.56 6.16
CA LEU A 97 3.32 28.12 5.97
C LEU A 97 4.77 27.66 6.07
N ALA A 98 5.02 26.65 6.89
CA ALA A 98 6.34 26.07 7.04
C ALA A 98 6.26 24.55 7.28
N LEU A 99 7.25 23.82 6.78
CA LEU A 99 7.49 22.44 7.23
C LEU A 99 8.31 22.49 8.52
N THR A 100 7.98 21.63 9.48
CA THR A 100 8.76 21.43 10.70
C THR A 100 10.11 20.78 10.40
N ASP A 101 10.97 20.71 11.42
CA ASP A 101 12.11 19.80 11.39
C ASP A 101 11.65 18.34 11.23
N SER A 102 12.51 17.53 10.63
CA SER A 102 12.28 16.09 10.43
C SER A 102 12.17 15.35 11.76
N ARG A 103 11.25 14.40 11.83
CA ARG A 103 11.08 13.46 12.94
C ARG A 103 10.90 12.06 12.39
N ASP A 104 11.40 11.08 13.13
CA ASP A 104 11.27 9.68 12.74
C ASP A 104 9.86 9.16 13.02
N VAL A 105 9.25 8.59 11.99
CA VAL A 105 8.18 7.61 12.11
C VAL A 105 8.82 6.26 12.38
N THR A 106 8.44 5.60 13.47
CA THR A 106 9.00 4.28 13.83
C THR A 106 7.92 3.21 13.82
N ILE A 107 8.21 2.10 13.14
CA ILE A 107 7.39 0.89 13.12
C ILE A 107 8.20 -0.20 13.79
N ALA A 108 7.69 -0.83 14.85
CA ALA A 108 8.43 -1.85 15.61
C ALA A 108 7.54 -3.01 16.04
N GLY A 109 8.15 -4.18 16.23
CA GLY A 109 7.46 -5.41 16.60
C GLY A 109 6.63 -5.99 15.46
N VAL A 110 7.07 -5.78 14.22
CA VAL A 110 6.36 -6.19 13.00
C VAL A 110 7.14 -7.25 12.26
N ASP A 111 6.51 -8.41 12.09
CA ASP A 111 7.02 -9.56 11.34
C ASP A 111 6.22 -9.71 10.04
N ALA A 112 6.89 -9.97 8.92
CA ALA A 112 6.17 -10.37 7.70
C ALA A 112 5.69 -11.83 7.82
N VAL A 113 4.49 -12.12 7.30
CA VAL A 113 3.93 -13.48 7.35
C VAL A 113 4.71 -14.47 6.48
N ASP A 114 4.53 -15.77 6.74
CA ASP A 114 5.26 -16.82 6.02
C ASP A 114 5.12 -16.82 4.50
N GLY A 115 3.98 -16.33 3.98
CA GLY A 115 3.71 -16.23 2.55
C GLY A 115 4.40 -15.05 1.85
N GLU A 116 5.06 -14.15 2.58
CA GLU A 116 5.85 -13.06 2.00
C GLU A 116 7.22 -13.58 1.52
N PRO A 117 7.82 -12.97 0.49
CA PRO A 117 9.16 -13.33 0.01
C PRO A 117 10.23 -13.27 1.11
N GLU A 118 11.25 -14.12 1.01
CA GLU A 118 12.34 -14.22 2.01
C GLU A 118 13.02 -12.88 2.32
N ALA A 119 13.27 -12.05 1.30
CA ALA A 119 13.84 -10.72 1.49
C ALA A 119 12.92 -9.80 2.32
N VAL A 120 11.60 -9.89 2.12
CA VAL A 120 10.59 -9.14 2.89
C VAL A 120 10.56 -9.62 4.34
N ARG A 121 10.64 -10.94 4.56
CA ARG A 121 10.73 -11.54 5.90
C ARG A 121 12.01 -11.19 6.64
N THR A 122 13.12 -11.08 5.93
CA THR A 122 14.39 -10.62 6.51
C THR A 122 14.32 -9.15 6.90
N LEU A 123 13.57 -8.34 6.15
CA LEU A 123 13.39 -6.91 6.42
C LEU A 123 12.46 -6.63 7.60
N TRP A 124 11.42 -7.45 7.72
CA TRP A 124 10.38 -7.37 8.76
C TRP A 124 10.49 -8.60 9.65
N ASP A 125 11.47 -8.55 10.56
CA ASP A 125 11.87 -9.60 11.50
C ASP A 125 11.55 -9.22 12.98
N GLY A 126 10.61 -8.30 13.17
CA GLY A 126 10.25 -7.73 14.47
C GLY A 126 11.07 -6.50 14.86
N GLY A 127 12.16 -6.23 14.15
CA GLY A 127 13.01 -5.05 14.33
C GLY A 127 12.29 -3.71 14.11
N ALA A 128 12.91 -2.63 14.61
CA ALA A 128 12.38 -1.29 14.41
C ALA A 128 12.85 -0.71 13.05
N ARG A 129 11.90 -0.18 12.27
CA ARG A 129 12.13 0.51 11.00
C ARG A 129 11.76 1.98 11.14
N THR A 130 12.59 2.88 10.63
CA THR A 130 12.45 4.34 10.80
C THR A 130 12.34 5.07 9.48
N TYR A 131 11.42 6.03 9.39
CA TYR A 131 11.21 6.87 8.21
C TYR A 131 11.11 8.33 8.61
N GLU A 132 11.95 9.18 8.00
CA GLU A 132 11.91 10.61 8.24
C GLU A 132 10.64 11.26 7.67
N SER A 133 9.96 12.06 8.50
CA SER A 133 8.76 12.76 8.10
C SER A 133 8.65 14.14 8.76
N LYS A 134 8.12 15.10 8.03
CA LYS A 134 7.85 16.47 8.47
C LYS A 134 6.35 16.72 8.56
N VAL A 135 5.98 17.78 9.27
CA VAL A 135 4.61 18.25 9.34
C VAL A 135 4.52 19.65 8.76
N LEU A 136 3.50 19.91 7.93
CA LEU A 136 3.21 21.26 7.48
C LEU A 136 2.42 22.00 8.56
N ARG A 137 2.84 23.22 8.88
CA ARG A 137 2.17 24.09 9.83
C ARG A 137 1.76 25.40 9.18
N TYR A 138 0.47 25.71 9.26
CA TYR A 138 -0.09 27.03 8.97
C TYR A 138 -0.23 27.83 10.27
N SER A 139 0.41 29.01 10.30
CA SER A 139 0.33 29.95 11.43
C SER A 139 -0.38 31.23 10.96
N PRO A 140 -1.68 31.41 11.26
CA PRO A 140 -2.40 32.62 10.90
C PRO A 140 -1.90 33.84 11.68
N SER A 141 -2.00 35.02 11.08
CA SER A 141 -1.59 36.29 11.71
C SER A 141 -2.55 37.42 11.35
N TYR A 142 -3.85 37.19 11.57
CA TYR A 142 -4.90 38.17 11.30
C TYR A 142 -4.89 39.32 12.31
N ASN A 143 -5.53 40.45 11.98
CA ASN A 143 -5.47 41.65 12.82
C ASN A 143 -6.51 41.65 13.95
N GLU A 144 -7.73 41.13 13.71
CA GLU A 144 -8.86 41.21 14.64
C GLU A 144 -9.41 39.83 15.04
N PHE A 145 -9.13 38.80 14.26
CA PHE A 145 -9.48 37.41 14.50
C PHE A 145 -8.28 36.62 15.04
N ASP A 146 -8.41 36.04 16.23
CA ASP A 146 -7.42 35.13 16.79
C ASP A 146 -7.53 33.75 16.15
N GLY A 147 -6.88 33.59 15.00
CA GLY A 147 -6.77 32.31 14.33
C GLY A 147 -5.81 31.37 15.07
N THR A 148 -6.16 30.09 15.16
CA THR A 148 -5.26 29.09 15.73
C THR A 148 -4.53 28.31 14.63
N PRO A 149 -3.32 27.81 14.91
CA PRO A 149 -2.53 27.05 13.95
C PRO A 149 -3.24 25.77 13.46
N ILE A 150 -2.95 25.40 12.21
CA ILE A 150 -3.44 24.18 11.57
C ILE A 150 -2.24 23.38 11.09
N THR A 151 -2.25 22.07 11.31
CA THR A 151 -1.19 21.17 10.88
C THR A 151 -1.69 20.08 9.96
N VAL A 152 -0.86 19.73 8.98
CA VAL A 152 -1.08 18.65 8.01
C VAL A 152 0.10 17.70 8.06
N SER A 153 -0.16 16.49 8.53
CA SER A 153 0.77 15.36 8.54
C SER A 153 0.38 14.35 7.47
N GLY A 154 1.20 13.32 7.26
CA GLY A 154 0.81 12.17 6.41
C GLY A 154 -0.40 11.40 6.93
N ALA A 155 -0.74 11.51 8.21
CA ALA A 155 -1.81 10.75 8.84
C ALA A 155 -3.11 11.55 9.09
N SER A 156 -3.03 12.87 9.22
CA SER A 156 -4.19 13.70 9.60
C SER A 156 -3.99 15.20 9.35
N VAL A 157 -5.11 15.91 9.29
CA VAL A 157 -5.20 17.39 9.29
C VAL A 157 -6.00 17.88 10.49
N GLN A 158 -5.43 18.84 11.23
CA GLN A 158 -5.91 19.19 12.56
C GLN A 158 -5.68 20.66 12.90
N ARG A 159 -6.50 21.18 13.81
CA ARG A 159 -6.45 22.55 14.33
C ARG A 159 -6.11 22.55 15.81
N GLU A 160 -5.17 23.39 16.23
CA GLU A 160 -4.88 23.63 17.64
C GLU A 160 -6.02 24.42 18.30
N ALA A 161 -6.38 24.06 19.54
CA ALA A 161 -7.45 24.70 20.31
C ALA A 161 -7.05 24.81 21.79
N GLY A 162 -6.05 25.65 22.06
CA GLY A 162 -5.48 25.79 23.41
C GLY A 162 -4.75 24.51 23.82
N ALA A 163 -5.23 23.86 24.88
CA ALA A 163 -4.69 22.57 25.36
C ALA A 163 -5.27 21.35 24.63
N ASN A 164 -6.07 21.55 23.58
CA ASN A 164 -6.73 20.50 22.82
C ASN A 164 -6.38 20.59 21.33
N VAL A 165 -6.66 19.51 20.60
CA VAL A 165 -6.58 19.48 19.14
C VAL A 165 -7.91 19.03 18.56
N VAL A 166 -8.34 19.68 17.48
CA VAL A 166 -9.61 19.41 16.79
C VAL A 166 -9.29 18.88 15.39
N PRO A 167 -9.70 17.65 15.03
CA PRO A 167 -9.55 17.17 13.67
C PRO A 167 -10.39 17.98 12.69
N LEU A 168 -9.79 18.33 11.55
CA LEU A 168 -10.50 18.89 10.40
C LEU A 168 -10.86 17.81 9.37
N GLY A 169 -10.26 16.62 9.50
CA GLY A 169 -10.50 15.48 8.61
C GLY A 169 -10.40 14.12 9.30
N GLY A 170 -10.52 13.06 8.49
CA GLY A 170 -10.21 11.68 8.87
C GLY A 170 -8.75 11.50 9.27
N GLN A 171 -8.46 10.50 10.11
CA GLN A 171 -7.10 9.95 10.17
C GLN A 171 -7.01 8.73 9.26
N THR A 172 -5.85 8.50 8.66
CA THR A 172 -5.62 7.42 7.70
C THR A 172 -4.53 6.44 8.11
N LEU A 173 -3.90 6.65 9.28
CA LEU A 173 -2.84 5.80 9.80
C LEU A 173 -3.30 4.35 9.97
N VAL A 174 -4.48 4.14 10.56
CA VAL A 174 -5.06 2.80 10.77
C VAL A 174 -6.51 2.79 10.33
N SER A 175 -6.84 1.92 9.37
CA SER A 175 -8.21 1.72 8.88
C SER A 175 -8.49 0.24 8.70
N GLY A 176 -9.36 -0.33 9.54
CA GLY A 176 -9.57 -1.78 9.57
C GLY A 176 -8.27 -2.49 9.93
N ASN A 177 -7.81 -3.39 9.04
CA ASN A 177 -6.51 -4.06 9.12
C ASN A 177 -5.38 -3.34 8.34
N ARG A 178 -5.66 -2.22 7.67
CA ARG A 178 -4.65 -1.51 6.87
C ARG A 178 -3.92 -0.46 7.72
N ILE A 179 -2.59 -0.49 7.66
CA ILE A 179 -1.70 0.53 8.22
C ILE A 179 -1.14 1.34 7.05
N THR A 180 -1.38 2.65 7.01
CA THR A 180 -0.86 3.53 5.96
C THR A 180 0.05 4.59 6.55
N VAL A 181 1.34 4.51 6.23
CA VAL A 181 2.34 5.49 6.67
C VAL A 181 2.80 6.30 5.47
N VAL A 182 2.50 7.60 5.50
CA VAL A 182 2.94 8.55 4.49
C VAL A 182 3.98 9.48 5.11
N SER A 183 5.21 9.39 4.62
CA SER A 183 6.30 10.29 4.99
C SER A 183 6.23 11.54 4.12
N VAL A 184 6.31 12.72 4.74
CA VAL A 184 6.31 14.01 4.04
C VAL A 184 7.68 14.64 4.14
N ASP A 185 8.26 14.99 3.00
CA ASP A 185 9.52 15.73 2.93
C ASP A 185 9.36 16.99 2.07
N GLY A 186 10.44 17.75 1.91
CA GLY A 186 10.49 18.97 1.12
C GLY A 186 10.91 20.19 1.92
N ARG A 187 10.71 21.37 1.32
CA ARG A 187 11.10 22.66 1.88
C ARG A 187 10.01 23.69 1.65
N ILE A 188 9.40 24.14 2.74
CA ILE A 188 8.41 25.22 2.75
C ILE A 188 8.72 26.14 3.93
N GLY A 189 8.74 27.43 3.65
CA GLY A 189 8.92 28.49 4.63
C GLY A 189 8.54 29.81 3.97
N GLN A 190 7.24 30.07 3.84
CA GLN A 190 6.71 31.22 3.12
C GLN A 190 5.71 32.01 3.97
N THR A 191 5.80 33.33 3.86
CA THR A 191 4.79 34.28 4.35
C THR A 191 4.24 35.03 3.15
N ALA A 192 2.99 34.76 2.80
CA ALA A 192 2.33 35.31 1.63
C ALA A 192 0.83 35.46 1.88
N ALA A 193 0.11 36.11 0.97
CA ALA A 193 -1.35 36.14 1.01
C ALA A 193 -1.99 34.90 0.36
N ARG A 194 -1.25 34.24 -0.53
CA ARG A 194 -1.59 33.00 -1.21
C ARG A 194 -0.31 32.19 -1.39
N THR A 195 -0.36 30.92 -1.07
CA THR A 195 0.79 30.03 -1.21
C THR A 195 0.39 28.83 -2.06
N PRO A 196 0.88 28.72 -3.30
CA PRO A 196 0.70 27.50 -4.09
C PRO A 196 1.55 26.39 -3.47
N LEU A 197 0.96 25.22 -3.30
CA LEU A 197 1.59 24.01 -2.81
C LEU A 197 1.45 22.92 -3.87
N THR A 198 2.53 22.15 -4.05
CA THR A 198 2.59 21.00 -4.95
C THR A 198 2.99 19.78 -4.14
N VAL A 199 2.29 18.67 -4.36
CA VAL A 199 2.62 17.36 -3.81
C VAL A 199 3.15 16.49 -4.94
N ALA A 200 4.42 16.09 -4.84
CA ALA A 200 5.06 15.20 -5.80
C ALA A 200 5.27 13.80 -5.19
N PRO A 201 5.02 12.72 -5.96
CA PRO A 201 5.33 11.37 -5.51
C PRO A 201 6.85 11.16 -5.52
N ILE A 202 7.40 10.66 -4.42
CA ILE A 202 8.82 10.30 -4.32
C ILE A 202 8.98 8.78 -4.27
N SER A 203 8.15 8.13 -3.44
CA SER A 203 7.98 6.68 -3.41
C SER A 203 6.49 6.41 -3.19
N SER A 204 5.83 5.90 -4.23
CA SER A 204 4.37 5.74 -4.23
C SER A 204 4.00 4.33 -3.84
N ALA A 205 3.06 4.20 -2.90
CA ALA A 205 2.67 2.94 -2.28
C ALA A 205 2.02 1.93 -3.24
N ALA A 206 2.77 1.33 -4.15
CA ALA A 206 2.28 0.40 -5.17
C ALA A 206 2.09 -1.02 -4.63
N ARG A 207 2.75 -1.35 -3.51
CA ARG A 207 2.70 -2.66 -2.87
C ARG A 207 2.26 -2.55 -1.41
N THR A 208 1.87 -3.68 -0.86
CA THR A 208 1.61 -3.86 0.57
C THR A 208 2.50 -4.98 1.09
N VAL A 209 2.83 -4.93 2.37
CA VAL A 209 3.41 -6.07 3.10
C VAL A 209 2.35 -6.59 4.06
N THR A 210 2.12 -7.89 4.05
CA THR A 210 1.26 -8.55 5.02
C THR A 210 2.08 -8.86 6.26
N VAL A 211 1.69 -8.28 7.40
CA VAL A 211 2.49 -8.33 8.63
C VAL A 211 1.67 -8.71 9.85
N THR A 212 2.34 -9.25 10.87
CA THR A 212 1.80 -9.66 12.17
C THR A 212 2.86 -9.43 13.26
N ASN A 213 2.63 -9.89 14.49
CA ASN A 213 3.71 -10.17 15.42
C ASN A 213 3.71 -11.68 15.72
N GLU A 214 4.80 -12.39 15.42
CA GLU A 214 4.86 -13.86 15.58
C GLU A 214 4.79 -14.31 17.05
N SER A 215 5.17 -13.44 17.98
CA SER A 215 5.12 -13.70 19.42
C SER A 215 3.80 -13.26 20.09
N ASP A 216 2.80 -12.82 19.30
CA ASP A 216 1.55 -12.20 19.75
C ASP A 216 1.75 -10.95 20.65
N GLU A 217 2.94 -10.36 20.64
CA GLU A 217 3.26 -9.10 21.33
C GLU A 217 2.63 -7.89 20.60
N ASP A 218 2.78 -6.70 21.18
CA ASP A 218 2.19 -5.49 20.62
C ASP A 218 3.04 -4.89 19.49
N ILE A 219 2.39 -4.48 18.41
CA ILE A 219 3.01 -3.67 17.35
C ILE A 219 2.97 -2.20 17.77
N SER A 220 4.07 -1.47 17.59
CA SER A 220 4.17 -0.05 17.94
C SER A 220 4.39 0.81 16.70
N LEU A 221 3.48 1.77 16.48
CA LEU A 221 3.61 2.83 15.47
C LEU A 221 3.84 4.17 16.17
N THR A 222 5.02 4.75 16.02
CA THR A 222 5.34 6.08 16.56
C THR A 222 5.34 7.10 15.42
N VAL A 223 4.56 8.17 15.51
CA VAL A 223 4.38 9.16 14.42
C VAL A 223 4.46 10.60 14.93
N PRO A 224 4.98 11.56 14.13
CA PRO A 224 4.87 12.98 14.41
C PRO A 224 3.46 13.49 14.14
N VAL A 225 2.90 14.25 15.09
CA VAL A 225 1.49 14.69 15.04
C VAL A 225 1.29 16.19 14.83
N GLY A 226 2.37 16.98 14.69
CA GLY A 226 2.29 18.41 14.42
C GLY A 226 1.55 19.21 15.49
N SER A 227 1.58 18.74 16.72
CA SER A 227 0.89 19.34 17.85
C SER A 227 1.46 18.75 19.13
N ASN A 228 1.05 19.31 20.27
CA ASN A 228 1.36 18.77 21.57
C ASN A 228 0.84 17.32 21.71
N ALA A 229 1.67 16.40 22.22
CA ALA A 229 1.32 14.99 22.26
C ALA A 229 0.23 14.65 23.30
N THR A 230 0.16 15.38 24.41
CA THR A 230 -0.94 15.24 25.38
C THR A 230 -2.27 15.69 24.76
N ALA A 231 -2.25 16.81 24.05
CA ALA A 231 -3.45 17.36 23.41
C ALA A 231 -3.95 16.43 22.28
N TRP A 232 -3.02 15.84 21.52
CA TRP A 232 -3.36 14.89 20.45
C TRP A 232 -3.91 13.57 20.97
N SER A 233 -3.27 12.98 21.99
CA SER A 233 -3.69 11.69 22.59
C SER A 233 -5.08 11.74 23.25
N ARG A 234 -5.58 12.94 23.56
CA ARG A 234 -6.93 13.19 24.10
C ARG A 234 -7.91 13.75 23.06
N SER A 235 -7.52 13.79 21.80
CA SER A 235 -8.34 14.35 20.73
C SER A 235 -9.37 13.34 20.22
N PRO A 236 -10.44 13.80 19.54
CA PRO A 236 -11.34 12.90 18.82
C PRO A 236 -10.65 12.07 17.72
N THR A 237 -9.43 12.44 17.31
CA THR A 237 -8.62 11.60 16.41
C THR A 237 -8.12 10.34 17.11
N ALA A 238 -7.64 10.46 18.35
CA ALA A 238 -7.21 9.34 19.16
C ALA A 238 -8.41 8.44 19.55
N ASP A 239 -9.54 9.05 19.91
CA ASP A 239 -10.78 8.29 20.21
C ASP A 239 -11.20 7.42 19.02
N ARG A 240 -11.21 7.98 17.80
CA ARG A 240 -11.52 7.23 16.57
C ARG A 240 -10.53 6.11 16.25
N LEU A 241 -9.25 6.25 16.63
CA LEU A 241 -8.29 5.15 16.53
C LEU A 241 -8.66 4.02 17.49
N LEU A 242 -9.01 4.36 18.74
CA LEU A 242 -9.38 3.41 19.78
C LEU A 242 -10.73 2.70 19.52
N GLU A 243 -11.60 3.26 18.67
CA GLU A 243 -12.81 2.58 18.18
C GLU A 243 -12.48 1.34 17.34
N ASN A 244 -11.28 1.27 16.74
CA ASN A 244 -10.82 0.07 16.05
C ASN A 244 -10.33 -0.97 17.05
N VAL A 245 -10.97 -2.15 17.07
CA VAL A 245 -10.63 -3.27 17.96
C VAL A 245 -9.16 -3.73 17.90
N ARG A 246 -8.47 -3.40 16.80
CA ARG A 246 -7.05 -3.72 16.58
C ARG A 246 -6.09 -2.75 17.27
N VAL A 247 -6.56 -1.59 17.73
CA VAL A 247 -5.78 -0.59 18.46
C VAL A 247 -5.97 -0.81 19.96
N LYS A 248 -4.88 -1.11 20.67
CA LYS A 248 -4.88 -1.33 22.12
C LYS A 248 -4.77 -0.02 22.90
N ALA A 249 -3.91 0.89 22.43
CA ALA A 249 -3.64 2.13 23.15
C ALA A 249 -3.11 3.23 22.23
N VAL A 250 -3.29 4.48 22.67
CA VAL A 250 -2.64 5.67 22.12
C VAL A 250 -1.92 6.36 23.28
N SER A 251 -0.60 6.47 23.18
CA SER A 251 0.26 6.98 24.26
C SER A 251 1.03 8.22 23.82
N ASP A 252 0.97 9.26 24.64
CA ASP A 252 1.81 10.44 24.56
C ASP A 252 3.27 10.08 24.91
N LEU A 253 4.22 10.41 24.02
CA LEU A 253 5.66 10.20 24.24
C LEU A 253 6.40 11.44 24.75
N GLY A 254 5.66 12.47 25.12
CA GLY A 254 6.15 13.78 25.51
C GLY A 254 6.44 14.68 24.33
N ASP A 255 6.58 15.97 24.63
CA ASP A 255 6.78 17.01 23.64
C ASP A 255 8.24 17.16 23.17
N GLY A 256 9.16 16.45 23.82
CA GLY A 256 10.59 16.52 23.53
C GLY A 256 11.10 17.97 23.49
N ALA A 257 11.95 18.27 22.51
CA ALA A 257 12.52 19.60 22.29
C ALA A 257 11.64 20.54 21.44
N ASP A 258 10.66 20.00 20.70
CA ASP A 258 9.76 20.78 19.85
C ASP A 258 8.30 20.41 20.15
N PRO A 259 7.61 21.19 21.02
CA PRO A 259 6.23 20.92 21.42
C PRO A 259 5.21 21.14 20.30
N THR A 260 5.64 21.65 19.14
CA THR A 260 4.79 21.81 17.96
C THR A 260 4.93 20.66 16.97
N ASN A 261 5.85 19.73 17.23
CA ASN A 261 6.08 18.52 16.44
C ASN A 261 6.42 17.32 17.34
N SER A 262 5.52 17.06 18.29
CA SER A 262 5.64 15.97 19.26
C SER A 262 5.33 14.61 18.63
N LEU A 263 5.75 13.54 19.32
CA LEU A 263 5.53 12.15 18.90
C LEU A 263 4.42 11.48 19.72
N VAL A 264 3.62 10.65 19.05
CA VAL A 264 2.62 9.80 19.69
C VAL A 264 2.85 8.36 19.26
N ARG A 265 2.64 7.42 20.19
CA ARG A 265 2.66 5.98 19.93
C ARG A 265 1.25 5.43 19.85
N VAL A 266 0.94 4.77 18.74
CA VAL A 266 -0.25 3.92 18.57
C VAL A 266 0.20 2.47 18.74
N THR A 267 -0.37 1.80 19.72
CA THR A 267 -0.10 0.39 20.03
C THR A 267 -1.20 -0.47 19.41
N LEU A 268 -0.83 -1.38 18.53
CA LEU A 268 -1.72 -2.32 17.87
C LEU A 268 -1.58 -3.72 18.49
N ASN A 269 -2.66 -4.49 18.46
CA ASN A 269 -2.62 -5.88 18.88
C ASN A 269 -1.89 -6.72 17.83
N GLY A 270 -0.73 -7.29 18.13
CA GLY A 270 0.04 -8.07 17.16
C GLY A 270 -0.49 -9.48 16.88
N SER A 271 -1.49 -9.96 17.63
CA SER A 271 -2.20 -11.24 17.34
C SER A 271 -3.08 -11.21 16.08
N TYR A 272 -2.93 -10.17 15.27
CA TYR A 272 -3.79 -9.85 14.14
C TYR A 272 -2.88 -9.56 12.94
N THR A 273 -3.31 -9.99 11.75
CA THR A 273 -2.63 -9.63 10.51
C THR A 273 -3.05 -8.23 10.03
N TYR A 274 -2.08 -7.48 9.51
CA TYR A 274 -2.23 -6.14 8.95
C TYR A 274 -1.67 -6.05 7.54
N GLU A 275 -2.22 -5.14 6.73
CA GLU A 275 -1.63 -4.74 5.46
C GLU A 275 -0.89 -3.42 5.64
N LEU A 276 0.44 -3.49 5.64
CA LEU A 276 1.31 -2.33 5.77
C LEU A 276 1.55 -1.70 4.40
N ARG A 277 1.27 -0.39 4.32
CA ARG A 277 1.44 0.43 3.13
C ARG A 277 2.29 1.64 3.45
N LEU A 278 3.41 1.81 2.75
CA LEU A 278 4.38 2.88 3.01
C LEU A 278 4.54 3.76 1.77
N ALA A 279 4.64 5.06 1.96
CA ALA A 279 4.90 6.03 0.90
C ALA A 279 5.76 7.19 1.37
N LYS A 280 6.42 7.85 0.42
CA LYS A 280 7.10 9.13 0.60
C LYS A 280 6.61 10.12 -0.45
N VAL A 281 6.29 11.33 -0.02
CA VAL A 281 5.92 12.45 -0.89
C VAL A 281 6.77 13.67 -0.57
N GLU A 282 6.99 14.51 -1.58
CA GLU A 282 7.55 15.84 -1.40
C GLU A 282 6.42 16.86 -1.42
N LEU A 283 6.44 17.75 -0.45
CA LEU A 283 5.62 18.94 -0.41
C LEU A 283 6.50 20.17 -0.67
N SER A 284 6.19 20.90 -1.74
CA SER A 284 6.95 22.06 -2.16
C SER A 284 6.02 23.23 -2.49
N SER A 285 6.60 24.41 -2.60
CA SER A 285 5.88 25.64 -2.98
C SER A 285 6.08 26.02 -4.45
N SER A 286 6.64 25.11 -5.24
CA SER A 286 6.92 25.28 -6.67
C SER A 286 6.65 23.99 -7.42
N SER A 287 6.08 24.08 -8.61
CA SER A 287 5.94 22.93 -9.51
C SER A 287 7.25 22.58 -10.25
N ALA A 288 8.40 23.02 -9.74
CA ALA A 288 9.70 22.68 -10.31
C ALA A 288 10.02 21.20 -10.05
N ALA A 289 11.07 20.68 -10.70
CA ALA A 289 11.56 19.33 -10.45
C ALA A 289 11.82 19.10 -8.96
N SER A 290 11.59 17.87 -8.51
CA SER A 290 11.74 17.50 -7.10
C SER A 290 13.15 17.82 -6.59
N THR A 291 13.22 18.31 -5.36
CA THR A 291 14.50 18.54 -4.66
C THR A 291 14.81 17.45 -3.65
N VAL A 292 13.91 16.49 -3.50
CA VAL A 292 14.03 15.33 -2.62
C VAL A 292 14.48 14.15 -3.48
N ALA A 293 15.55 13.49 -3.07
CA ALA A 293 16.02 12.30 -3.75
C ALA A 293 14.99 11.16 -3.57
N SER A 294 14.75 10.40 -4.64
CA SER A 294 14.09 9.11 -4.53
C SER A 294 14.93 8.18 -3.65
N PRO A 295 14.30 7.33 -2.81
CA PRO A 295 15.01 6.29 -2.09
C PRO A 295 15.74 5.36 -3.07
N ASP A 296 16.91 4.90 -2.67
CA ASP A 296 17.65 3.85 -3.37
C ASP A 296 16.90 2.51 -3.25
N GLY A 297 17.23 1.55 -4.12
CA GLY A 297 16.77 0.18 -3.96
C GLY A 297 17.30 -0.43 -2.65
N GLN A 298 16.58 -1.39 -2.10
CA GLN A 298 16.98 -2.06 -0.85
C GLN A 298 16.87 -3.58 -0.91
N TYR A 299 15.94 -4.13 -1.68
CA TYR A 299 15.81 -5.59 -1.78
C TYR A 299 15.16 -6.05 -3.08
N LEU A 300 15.40 -7.32 -3.41
CA LEU A 300 14.82 -8.00 -4.55
C LEU A 300 13.69 -8.93 -4.13
N VAL A 301 12.59 -8.88 -4.88
CA VAL A 301 11.47 -9.79 -4.74
C VAL A 301 11.30 -10.61 -6.03
N PRO A 302 11.20 -11.94 -5.95
CA PRO A 302 10.86 -12.75 -7.11
C PRO A 302 9.40 -12.50 -7.53
N VAL A 303 9.18 -12.13 -8.80
CA VAL A 303 7.83 -11.95 -9.37
C VAL A 303 7.35 -13.23 -10.03
N THR A 304 8.23 -13.92 -10.76
CA THR A 304 7.90 -15.20 -11.38
C THR A 304 7.80 -16.28 -10.31
N THR A 305 6.65 -16.95 -10.22
CA THR A 305 6.43 -18.12 -9.36
C THR A 305 6.09 -19.35 -10.21
N GLY A 306 6.63 -20.51 -9.84
CA GLY A 306 6.29 -21.79 -10.48
C GLY A 306 6.65 -21.91 -11.96
N ALA A 307 7.69 -21.20 -12.44
CA ALA A 307 8.16 -21.37 -13.82
C ALA A 307 8.70 -22.78 -14.08
N SER A 308 8.54 -23.25 -15.31
CA SER A 308 9.19 -24.45 -15.82
C SER A 308 9.80 -24.18 -17.20
N ALA A 309 10.79 -24.97 -17.59
CA ALA A 309 11.50 -24.78 -18.86
C ALA A 309 11.54 -26.08 -19.66
N ALA A 310 11.59 -25.98 -20.99
CA ALA A 310 11.78 -27.13 -21.88
C ALA A 310 13.10 -26.98 -22.67
N PRO A 311 13.79 -28.08 -23.01
CA PRO A 311 15.00 -28.03 -23.82
C PRO A 311 14.79 -27.27 -25.14
N GLY A 312 15.66 -26.28 -25.39
CA GLY A 312 15.62 -25.46 -26.60
C GLY A 312 14.52 -24.38 -26.65
N GLU A 313 13.64 -24.31 -25.65
CA GLU A 313 12.62 -23.27 -25.55
C GLU A 313 13.05 -22.12 -24.63
N SER A 314 12.63 -20.90 -24.97
CA SER A 314 12.95 -19.73 -24.15
C SER A 314 11.99 -19.62 -22.95
N THR A 315 12.56 -19.64 -21.75
CA THR A 315 11.86 -19.40 -20.48
C THR A 315 12.36 -18.10 -19.85
N GLY A 316 11.49 -17.40 -19.12
CA GLY A 316 11.82 -16.12 -18.48
C GLY A 316 11.54 -16.11 -16.98
N VAL A 317 12.45 -15.51 -16.22
CA VAL A 317 12.28 -15.20 -14.79
C VAL A 317 12.34 -13.69 -14.57
N VAL A 318 11.55 -13.17 -13.64
CA VAL A 318 11.41 -11.73 -13.39
C VAL A 318 11.54 -11.44 -11.90
N VAL A 319 12.41 -10.51 -11.54
CA VAL A 319 12.50 -9.92 -10.19
C VAL A 319 11.96 -8.48 -10.21
N GLU A 320 11.59 -7.98 -9.04
CA GLU A 320 11.25 -6.59 -8.78
C GLU A 320 12.19 -6.03 -7.72
N ALA A 321 12.91 -4.96 -8.05
CA ALA A 321 13.69 -4.20 -7.07
C ALA A 321 12.76 -3.23 -6.34
N ARG A 322 12.87 -3.19 -5.02
CA ARG A 322 12.04 -2.35 -4.16
C ARG A 322 12.89 -1.51 -3.23
N ASP A 323 12.42 -0.31 -2.94
CA ASP A 323 13.00 0.58 -1.95
C ASP A 323 12.58 0.19 -0.51
N GLY A 324 13.11 0.90 0.47
CA GLY A 324 12.72 0.71 1.87
C GLY A 324 11.27 1.05 2.23
N TYR A 325 10.52 1.65 1.31
CA TYR A 325 9.06 1.85 1.42
C TYR A 325 8.27 0.72 0.74
N ASN A 326 8.93 -0.38 0.34
CA ASN A 326 8.35 -1.51 -0.39
C ASN A 326 7.77 -1.12 -1.76
N ASN A 327 8.28 -0.06 -2.39
CA ASN A 327 7.81 0.40 -3.69
C ASN A 327 8.84 0.15 -4.79
N PRO A 328 8.41 -0.10 -6.04
CA PRO A 328 9.33 -0.46 -7.10
C PRO A 328 10.30 0.67 -7.47
N VAL A 329 11.53 0.31 -7.82
CA VAL A 329 12.62 1.26 -8.16
C VAL A 329 13.09 1.04 -9.61
N GLU A 330 13.01 2.10 -10.41
CA GLU A 330 13.50 2.14 -11.79
C GLU A 330 15.01 2.41 -11.84
N GLY A 331 15.70 1.84 -12.83
CA GLY A 331 17.09 2.18 -13.11
C GLY A 331 18.13 1.31 -12.41
N GLU A 332 17.71 0.37 -11.58
CA GLU A 332 18.60 -0.55 -10.85
C GLU A 332 19.19 -1.61 -11.76
N ARG A 333 20.48 -1.93 -11.58
CA ARG A 333 21.18 -2.93 -12.41
C ARG A 333 21.16 -4.29 -11.72
N ILE A 334 20.45 -5.24 -12.33
CA ILE A 334 20.33 -6.61 -11.84
C ILE A 334 21.17 -7.55 -12.70
N ASP A 335 22.12 -8.22 -12.08
CA ASP A 335 22.91 -9.28 -12.68
C ASP A 335 22.22 -10.63 -12.52
N PHE A 336 21.80 -11.21 -13.65
CA PHE A 336 21.32 -12.58 -13.71
C PHE A 336 22.46 -13.50 -14.10
N THR A 337 22.61 -14.61 -13.37
CA THR A 337 23.61 -15.64 -13.65
C THR A 337 22.99 -17.02 -13.47
N VAL A 338 23.12 -17.86 -14.49
CA VAL A 338 22.84 -19.30 -14.39
C VAL A 338 23.96 -19.91 -13.54
N THR A 339 23.62 -20.38 -12.34
CA THR A 339 24.56 -20.98 -11.39
C THR A 339 24.58 -22.50 -11.47
N GLU A 340 23.53 -23.11 -12.01
CA GLU A 340 23.40 -24.56 -12.21
C GLU A 340 22.54 -24.84 -13.46
N GLY A 341 22.87 -25.93 -14.17
CA GLY A 341 22.21 -26.33 -15.39
C GLY A 341 22.78 -25.68 -16.67
N ASP A 342 22.54 -26.32 -17.80
CA ASP A 342 23.03 -25.86 -19.11
C ASP A 342 21.96 -25.01 -19.82
N ALA A 343 22.13 -23.69 -19.81
CA ALA A 343 21.25 -22.74 -20.46
C ALA A 343 22.01 -21.57 -21.11
N SER A 344 21.40 -20.97 -22.14
CA SER A 344 21.95 -19.81 -22.84
C SER A 344 20.94 -18.66 -22.92
N PRO A 345 21.35 -17.39 -22.68
CA PRO A 345 22.66 -16.99 -22.18
C PRO A 345 22.90 -17.43 -20.72
N THR A 346 24.16 -17.57 -20.31
CA THR A 346 24.52 -17.94 -18.92
C THR A 346 24.51 -16.76 -17.95
N SER A 347 24.59 -15.53 -18.46
CA SER A 347 24.45 -14.33 -17.64
C SER A 347 24.04 -13.11 -18.45
N ARG A 348 23.43 -12.13 -17.77
CA ARG A 348 23.09 -10.83 -18.33
C ARG A 348 22.78 -9.82 -17.23
N THR A 349 23.29 -8.60 -17.39
CA THR A 349 22.84 -7.45 -16.59
C THR A 349 21.63 -6.79 -17.25
N ILE A 350 20.59 -6.55 -16.48
CA ILE A 350 19.33 -5.95 -16.93
C ILE A 350 18.97 -4.80 -15.99
N THR A 351 18.60 -3.66 -16.57
CA THR A 351 18.16 -2.50 -15.78
C THR A 351 16.66 -2.58 -15.53
N THR A 352 16.22 -2.27 -14.31
CA THR A 352 14.79 -2.29 -13.97
C THR A 352 14.01 -1.22 -14.73
N THR A 353 12.79 -1.57 -15.13
CA THR A 353 11.81 -0.67 -15.78
C THR A 353 11.11 0.24 -14.77
N ASP A 354 10.18 1.09 -15.25
CA ASP A 354 9.39 2.03 -14.45
C ASP A 354 8.52 1.35 -13.35
N ASP A 355 8.18 0.08 -13.55
CA ASP A 355 7.52 -0.78 -12.56
C ASP A 355 8.50 -1.55 -11.64
N GLY A 356 9.79 -1.19 -11.70
CA GLY A 356 10.88 -1.75 -10.91
C GLY A 356 11.28 -3.17 -11.27
N ARG A 357 10.90 -3.67 -12.46
CA ARG A 357 11.13 -5.07 -12.84
C ARG A 357 12.31 -5.27 -13.77
N ALA A 358 13.03 -6.36 -13.58
CA ALA A 358 14.04 -6.85 -14.49
C ALA A 358 13.74 -8.32 -14.85
N GLY A 359 13.69 -8.62 -16.14
CA GLY A 359 13.32 -9.95 -16.65
C GLY A 359 14.42 -10.59 -17.47
N PHE A 360 14.86 -11.78 -17.07
CA PHE A 360 15.90 -12.56 -17.74
C PHE A 360 15.31 -13.75 -18.48
N ALA A 361 15.54 -13.79 -19.79
CA ALA A 361 15.16 -14.92 -20.64
C ALA A 361 16.38 -15.80 -20.95
N PHE A 362 16.22 -17.10 -20.80
CA PHE A 362 17.21 -18.13 -21.11
C PHE A 362 16.54 -19.31 -21.80
N ALA A 363 17.32 -20.09 -22.54
CA ALA A 363 16.87 -21.36 -23.12
C ALA A 363 17.78 -22.49 -22.63
N PRO A 364 17.25 -23.54 -21.99
CA PRO A 364 18.02 -24.74 -21.69
C PRO A 364 18.60 -25.35 -22.99
N ALA A 365 19.78 -25.95 -22.90
CA ALA A 365 20.35 -26.70 -24.02
C ALA A 365 19.41 -27.86 -24.43
N GLY A 366 19.49 -28.29 -25.70
CA GLY A 366 18.62 -29.36 -26.21
C GLY A 366 18.83 -30.72 -25.54
N ASP A 367 20.00 -30.90 -24.91
CA ASP A 367 20.44 -32.05 -24.15
C ASP A 367 20.60 -31.73 -22.64
N ALA A 368 20.06 -30.60 -22.18
CA ALA A 368 20.07 -30.26 -20.76
C ALA A 368 19.34 -31.35 -19.95
N ASP A 369 19.92 -31.70 -18.81
CA ASP A 369 19.34 -32.62 -17.84
C ASP A 369 19.38 -31.96 -16.46
N GLY A 370 18.30 -32.13 -15.69
CA GLY A 370 18.11 -31.45 -14.41
C GLY A 370 17.62 -29.99 -14.48
N PRO A 371 17.34 -29.37 -13.33
CA PRO A 371 16.81 -28.01 -13.25
C PRO A 371 17.84 -26.95 -13.64
N ILE A 372 17.35 -25.78 -14.06
CA ILE A 372 18.18 -24.59 -14.28
C ILE A 372 18.04 -23.68 -13.06
N THR A 373 19.17 -23.37 -12.42
CA THR A 373 19.20 -22.43 -11.28
C THR A 373 19.72 -21.07 -11.75
N VAL A 374 18.90 -20.03 -11.60
CA VAL A 374 19.23 -18.65 -11.95
C VAL A 374 19.27 -17.79 -10.71
N ARG A 375 20.42 -17.19 -10.42
CA ARG A 375 20.56 -16.16 -9.38
C ARG A 375 20.43 -14.78 -9.99
N ALA A 376 19.58 -13.95 -9.40
CA ALA A 376 19.50 -12.52 -9.65
C ALA A 376 20.11 -11.78 -8.46
N SER A 377 20.96 -10.79 -8.71
CA SER A 377 21.62 -10.00 -7.66
C SER A 377 21.94 -8.59 -8.15
N GLY A 378 21.89 -7.59 -7.27
CA GLY A 378 22.38 -6.24 -7.54
C GLY A 378 22.80 -5.57 -6.22
N ASP A 379 23.73 -4.63 -6.29
CA ASP A 379 24.05 -3.70 -5.19
C ASP A 379 23.07 -2.54 -5.34
N LEU A 380 21.97 -2.61 -4.59
CA LEU A 380 20.80 -1.74 -4.77
C LEU A 380 20.91 -0.44 -3.97
N ASP A 381 21.61 -0.48 -2.83
CA ASP A 381 21.83 0.71 -2.00
C ASP A 381 23.16 1.44 -2.32
N GLY A 382 24.00 0.84 -3.17
CA GLY A 382 25.23 1.43 -3.68
C GLY A 382 26.38 1.43 -2.67
N ASP A 383 26.31 0.59 -1.62
CA ASP A 383 27.35 0.50 -0.60
C ASP A 383 28.61 -0.29 -1.05
N GLY A 384 28.52 -0.95 -2.21
CA GLY A 384 29.60 -1.73 -2.81
C GLY A 384 29.58 -3.22 -2.44
N THR A 385 28.57 -3.67 -1.70
CA THR A 385 28.36 -5.07 -1.34
C THR A 385 26.99 -5.55 -1.81
N VAL A 386 26.85 -6.86 -2.00
CA VAL A 386 25.55 -7.47 -2.34
C VAL A 386 25.13 -8.32 -1.15
N GLU A 387 24.01 -7.98 -0.56
CA GLU A 387 23.52 -8.60 0.66
C GLU A 387 22.51 -9.71 0.35
N ALA A 388 22.07 -10.43 1.38
CA ALA A 388 21.12 -11.52 1.21
C ALA A 388 19.76 -11.03 0.69
N ILE A 389 19.33 -9.84 1.09
CA ILE A 389 18.05 -9.25 0.66
C ILE A 389 18.09 -8.70 -0.77
N GLU A 390 19.28 -8.45 -1.31
CA GLU A 390 19.49 -7.90 -2.65
C GLU A 390 19.76 -8.97 -3.70
N GLN A 391 19.56 -10.24 -3.33
CA GLN A 391 19.67 -11.37 -4.24
C GLN A 391 18.52 -12.36 -4.05
N THR A 392 18.18 -13.07 -5.12
CA THR A 392 17.20 -14.14 -5.08
C THR A 392 17.55 -15.22 -6.10
N THR A 393 17.09 -16.44 -5.87
CA THR A 393 17.41 -17.58 -6.71
C THR A 393 16.14 -18.26 -7.20
N TYR A 394 16.09 -18.53 -8.50
CA TYR A 394 15.07 -19.36 -9.14
C TYR A 394 15.64 -20.74 -9.40
N THR A 395 14.93 -21.77 -8.97
CA THR A 395 15.16 -23.15 -9.42
C THR A 395 14.04 -23.51 -10.38
N VAL A 396 14.36 -23.56 -11.67
CA VAL A 396 13.38 -23.80 -12.74
C VAL A 396 13.47 -25.27 -13.16
N PRO A 397 12.47 -26.12 -12.84
CA PRO A 397 12.45 -27.50 -13.27
C PRO A 397 12.39 -27.61 -14.80
N LEU A 398 13.09 -28.61 -15.33
CA LEU A 398 13.08 -28.94 -16.74
C LEU A 398 11.97 -29.95 -17.04
N VAL A 399 11.14 -29.65 -18.03
CA VAL A 399 10.06 -30.50 -18.52
C VAL A 399 10.44 -30.95 -19.91
N ASN A 400 10.87 -32.21 -20.03
CA ASN A 400 11.17 -32.80 -21.32
C ASN A 400 9.85 -33.12 -22.02
N GLY A 401 9.50 -32.35 -23.05
CA GLY A 401 8.44 -32.73 -23.97
C GLY A 401 8.79 -34.06 -24.62
N SER A 402 8.01 -35.10 -24.33
CA SER A 402 8.08 -36.39 -25.03
C SER A 402 7.81 -36.15 -26.51
N GLY A 403 8.88 -35.95 -27.28
CA GLY A 403 8.86 -35.85 -28.72
C GLY A 403 8.48 -37.20 -29.33
N GLY A 404 7.46 -37.18 -30.20
CA GLY A 404 6.92 -38.35 -30.89
C GLY A 404 7.99 -39.25 -31.51
N GLY A 405 8.20 -40.41 -30.89
CA GLY A 405 8.91 -41.55 -31.45
C GLY A 405 7.89 -42.58 -31.94
N GLY A 406 7.77 -42.74 -33.26
CA GLY A 406 6.96 -43.80 -33.86
C GLY A 406 7.45 -45.18 -33.45
N GLY A 407 6.79 -45.80 -32.48
CA GLY A 407 6.99 -47.17 -32.04
C GLY A 407 5.67 -47.93 -32.12
N THR A 408 5.53 -48.77 -33.14
CA THR A 408 4.42 -49.74 -33.23
C THR A 408 4.62 -50.82 -32.18
N GLY A 409 3.76 -50.92 -31.15
CA GLY A 409 3.70 -52.12 -30.34
C GLY A 409 3.12 -51.98 -28.93
N ALA A 410 1.83 -52.34 -28.82
CA ALA A 410 1.22 -53.05 -27.70
C ALA A 410 1.27 -52.43 -26.28
N GLY A 411 0.15 -51.79 -25.93
CA GLY A 411 -0.48 -51.82 -24.61
C GLY A 411 0.39 -51.37 -23.45
N ASP A 412 0.42 -50.06 -23.22
CA ASP A 412 0.96 -49.47 -22.00
C ASP A 412 -0.20 -48.82 -21.25
N ASP A 413 -0.33 -49.13 -19.96
CA ASP A 413 -1.35 -48.52 -19.12
C ASP A 413 -1.00 -47.04 -18.90
N GLY A 414 -2.01 -46.16 -18.88
CA GLY A 414 -1.82 -44.71 -18.76
C GLY A 414 -1.35 -44.27 -17.36
N SER A 415 -0.32 -44.92 -16.81
CA SER A 415 0.19 -44.67 -15.47
C SER A 415 1.04 -43.40 -15.45
N THR A 416 0.50 -42.33 -14.86
CA THR A 416 1.24 -41.10 -14.50
C THR A 416 2.00 -41.24 -13.18
N SER A 417 2.21 -42.46 -12.69
CA SER A 417 2.78 -42.72 -11.35
C SER A 417 4.20 -42.20 -11.14
N GLU A 418 4.95 -41.90 -12.21
CA GLU A 418 6.33 -41.37 -12.11
C GLU A 418 6.41 -39.83 -12.00
N ILE A 419 5.32 -39.10 -12.30
CA ILE A 419 5.28 -37.61 -12.32
C ILE A 419 4.55 -37.05 -11.10
N ASN A 420 3.66 -37.86 -10.50
CA ASN A 420 2.96 -37.51 -9.27
C ASN A 420 3.91 -37.50 -8.06
N PRO A 421 3.52 -36.87 -6.92
CA PRO A 421 4.37 -36.80 -5.73
C PRO A 421 4.96 -38.17 -5.39
N PRO A 422 6.25 -38.23 -5.05
CA PRO A 422 7.01 -39.47 -5.00
C PRO A 422 6.37 -40.48 -4.05
N GLN A 423 6.57 -41.77 -4.33
CA GLN A 423 6.12 -42.85 -3.47
C GLN A 423 7.05 -43.00 -2.25
N GLU A 424 7.12 -41.96 -1.41
CA GLU A 424 7.80 -42.01 -0.12
C GLU A 424 6.84 -42.43 1.01
N ASP A 425 7.40 -42.86 2.15
CA ASP A 425 6.60 -43.18 3.34
C ASP A 425 5.96 -41.89 3.88
N GLN A 426 4.63 -41.89 4.06
CA GLN A 426 3.79 -40.81 4.62
C GLN A 426 3.19 -39.78 3.64
N ASP A 427 3.10 -40.10 2.36
CA ASP A 427 2.49 -39.25 1.34
C ASP A 427 1.08 -39.67 0.91
N VAL A 428 0.38 -38.73 0.28
CA VAL A 428 -0.90 -38.95 -0.41
C VAL A 428 -0.61 -39.21 -1.89
N ILE A 429 -0.84 -40.44 -2.33
CA ILE A 429 -0.39 -40.94 -3.63
C ILE A 429 -1.60 -41.14 -4.55
N LEU A 430 -1.53 -40.67 -5.79
CA LEU A 430 -2.53 -41.01 -6.81
C LEU A 430 -2.35 -42.46 -7.27
N THR A 431 -3.33 -43.32 -6.96
CA THR A 431 -3.29 -44.77 -7.26
C THR A 431 -4.17 -45.20 -8.42
N GLY A 432 -5.08 -44.33 -8.87
CA GLY A 432 -5.96 -44.65 -9.99
C GLY A 432 -6.78 -43.47 -10.45
N THR A 433 -7.22 -43.51 -11.70
CA THR A 433 -8.18 -42.57 -12.28
C THR A 433 -9.13 -43.32 -13.19
N THR A 434 -10.41 -42.94 -13.17
CA THR A 434 -11.44 -43.51 -14.05
C THR A 434 -12.39 -42.43 -14.54
N ALA A 435 -12.76 -42.46 -15.82
CA ALA A 435 -13.82 -41.60 -16.34
C ALA A 435 -15.19 -42.02 -15.76
N THR A 436 -16.01 -41.05 -15.36
CA THR A 436 -17.34 -41.25 -14.77
C THR A 436 -18.36 -40.23 -15.32
N ASN A 437 -19.64 -40.33 -14.92
CA ASN A 437 -20.72 -39.43 -15.34
C ASN A 437 -20.80 -39.14 -16.85
N GLY A 438 -20.87 -40.19 -17.68
CA GLY A 438 -21.00 -40.01 -19.14
C GLY A 438 -19.76 -39.43 -19.83
N ASN A 439 -18.59 -39.51 -19.17
CA ASN A 439 -17.30 -38.95 -19.56
C ASN A 439 -17.15 -37.44 -19.32
N ASP A 440 -18.01 -36.82 -18.50
CA ASP A 440 -17.87 -35.41 -18.09
C ASP A 440 -17.19 -35.26 -16.70
N ALA A 441 -16.78 -36.37 -16.07
CA ALA A 441 -16.11 -36.35 -14.77
C ALA A 441 -14.98 -37.38 -14.70
N ALA A 442 -13.99 -37.11 -13.85
CA ALA A 442 -12.91 -38.04 -13.52
C ALA A 442 -12.98 -38.39 -12.02
N ARG A 443 -13.04 -39.69 -11.71
CA ARG A 443 -12.83 -40.17 -10.34
C ARG A 443 -11.36 -40.51 -10.17
N ILE A 444 -10.70 -39.83 -9.24
CA ILE A 444 -9.33 -40.11 -8.83
C ILE A 444 -9.33 -40.86 -7.51
N SER A 445 -8.38 -41.78 -7.34
CA SER A 445 -8.17 -42.54 -6.10
C SER A 445 -6.88 -42.09 -5.46
N LEU A 446 -6.96 -41.51 -4.27
CA LEU A 446 -5.80 -41.04 -3.50
C LEU A 446 -5.57 -41.97 -2.31
N ASN A 447 -4.41 -42.60 -2.23
CA ASN A 447 -3.99 -43.44 -1.10
C ASN A 447 -3.10 -42.64 -0.15
N ASN A 448 -3.59 -42.39 1.07
CA ASN A 448 -2.80 -41.74 2.10
C ASN A 448 -1.99 -42.79 2.89
N THR A 449 -0.68 -42.80 2.69
CA THR A 449 0.26 -43.72 3.37
C THR A 449 0.82 -43.15 4.67
N GLY A 450 0.39 -41.95 5.07
CA GLY A 450 0.80 -41.26 6.29
C GLY A 450 -0.30 -41.16 7.33
N THR A 451 -0.22 -40.16 8.19
CA THR A 451 -1.28 -39.83 9.15
C THR A 451 -2.49 -39.21 8.45
N GLU A 452 -3.64 -39.17 9.13
CA GLU A 452 -4.84 -38.51 8.59
C GLU A 452 -4.52 -37.07 8.15
N ARG A 453 -5.00 -36.70 6.95
CA ARG A 453 -4.88 -35.34 6.39
C ARG A 453 -6.23 -34.86 5.87
N VAL A 454 -6.43 -33.56 5.81
CA VAL A 454 -7.67 -32.96 5.29
C VAL A 454 -7.36 -32.04 4.13
N VAL A 455 -7.96 -32.30 2.96
CA VAL A 455 -7.87 -31.39 1.82
C VAL A 455 -8.73 -30.16 2.12
N THR A 456 -8.08 -29.01 2.29
CA THR A 456 -8.71 -27.73 2.66
C THR A 456 -8.96 -26.84 1.45
N SER A 457 -8.14 -26.96 0.41
CA SER A 457 -8.27 -26.16 -0.81
C SER A 457 -7.88 -26.97 -2.05
N PHE A 458 -8.43 -26.59 -3.21
CA PHE A 458 -8.07 -27.19 -4.49
C PHE A 458 -7.94 -26.16 -5.61
N ARG A 459 -7.22 -26.53 -6.67
CA ARG A 459 -7.12 -25.80 -7.93
C ARG A 459 -6.94 -26.80 -9.07
N VAL A 460 -7.72 -26.65 -10.14
CA VAL A 460 -7.39 -27.30 -11.42
C VAL A 460 -6.63 -26.27 -12.26
N SER A 461 -5.31 -26.42 -12.30
CA SER A 461 -4.40 -25.44 -12.91
C SER A 461 -4.47 -25.47 -14.43
N PHE A 462 -4.73 -26.64 -15.00
CA PHE A 462 -4.73 -26.85 -16.45
C PHE A 462 -5.59 -28.06 -16.83
N TYR A 463 -6.21 -27.99 -18.01
CA TYR A 463 -6.96 -29.09 -18.63
C TYR A 463 -6.55 -29.19 -20.10
N TYR A 464 -6.17 -30.39 -20.54
CA TYR A 464 -5.74 -30.70 -21.88
C TYR A 464 -6.63 -31.79 -22.49
N PRO A 465 -7.44 -31.45 -23.51
CA PRO A 465 -8.22 -32.44 -24.24
C PRO A 465 -7.34 -33.18 -25.25
N ASP A 466 -7.33 -34.52 -25.21
CA ASP A 466 -6.55 -35.36 -26.13
C ASP A 466 -7.12 -35.33 -27.56
N GLN A 467 -8.44 -35.24 -27.70
CA GLN A 467 -9.13 -35.28 -29.00
C GLN A 467 -9.25 -33.90 -29.70
N GLY A 468 -8.50 -32.89 -29.28
CA GLY A 468 -8.43 -31.58 -29.96
C GLY A 468 -9.68 -30.70 -29.82
N GLY A 469 -10.46 -30.87 -28.75
CA GLY A 469 -11.64 -30.05 -28.41
C GLY A 469 -11.30 -28.80 -27.59
N ASN A 470 -12.33 -28.04 -27.19
CA ASN A 470 -12.17 -27.01 -26.16
C ASN A 470 -12.03 -27.71 -24.79
N GLY A 471 -11.01 -27.34 -24.01
CA GLY A 471 -10.83 -27.85 -22.65
C GLY A 471 -11.97 -27.42 -21.72
N ALA A 472 -12.09 -28.08 -20.58
CA ALA A 472 -13.06 -27.69 -19.56
C ALA A 472 -12.79 -26.26 -19.06
N GLU A 473 -13.82 -25.42 -19.06
CA GLU A 473 -13.71 -24.04 -18.54
C GLU A 473 -13.79 -24.01 -17.02
N THR A 474 -14.50 -24.96 -16.42
CA THR A 474 -14.67 -25.05 -14.97
C THR A 474 -14.58 -26.49 -14.47
N ALA A 475 -14.13 -26.65 -13.23
CA ALA A 475 -14.07 -27.92 -12.52
C ALA A 475 -14.58 -27.75 -11.08
N SER A 476 -15.28 -28.75 -10.56
CA SER A 476 -15.62 -28.86 -9.13
C SER A 476 -14.94 -30.05 -8.48
N PHE A 477 -14.60 -29.90 -7.20
CA PHE A 477 -13.92 -30.92 -6.42
C PHE A 477 -14.90 -31.55 -5.43
N ASN A 478 -15.20 -32.83 -5.64
CA ASN A 478 -16.03 -33.65 -4.77
C ASN A 478 -17.38 -33.02 -4.38
N GLY A 479 -18.05 -32.40 -5.34
CA GLY A 479 -19.34 -31.73 -5.12
C GLY A 479 -19.25 -30.27 -4.64
N SER A 480 -18.04 -29.69 -4.57
CA SER A 480 -17.86 -28.25 -4.30
C SER A 480 -18.50 -27.37 -5.39
N PRO A 481 -18.66 -26.07 -5.16
CA PRO A 481 -18.94 -25.12 -6.23
C PRO A 481 -17.85 -25.17 -7.34
N ALA A 482 -18.28 -25.06 -8.60
CA ALA A 482 -17.39 -25.07 -9.76
C ALA A 482 -16.47 -23.84 -9.79
N GLN A 483 -15.20 -24.07 -10.08
CA GLN A 483 -14.16 -23.05 -10.19
C GLN A 483 -13.62 -23.01 -11.62
N ASN A 484 -13.21 -21.83 -12.08
CA ASN A 484 -12.59 -21.71 -13.40
C ASN A 484 -11.26 -22.47 -13.43
N VAL A 485 -11.04 -23.24 -14.49
CA VAL A 485 -9.74 -23.88 -14.73
C VAL A 485 -8.69 -22.78 -14.96
N GLY A 486 -7.55 -22.91 -14.28
CA GLY A 486 -6.47 -21.93 -14.30
C GLY A 486 -6.61 -20.76 -13.32
N ALA A 487 -7.76 -20.58 -12.66
CA ALA A 487 -7.95 -19.57 -11.62
C ALA A 487 -7.14 -19.86 -10.36
N ASP A 488 -7.07 -18.91 -9.43
CA ASP A 488 -6.42 -19.07 -8.13
C ASP A 488 -7.07 -20.19 -7.30
N GLN A 489 -6.38 -20.60 -6.24
CA GLN A 489 -6.82 -21.68 -5.38
C GLN A 489 -8.12 -21.38 -4.63
N TYR A 490 -9.01 -22.37 -4.58
CA TYR A 490 -10.31 -22.25 -3.92
C TYR A 490 -10.35 -23.03 -2.60
N THR A 491 -10.76 -22.37 -1.52
CA THR A 491 -10.94 -22.97 -0.19
C THR A 491 -12.28 -23.69 -0.08
N LEU A 492 -12.24 -24.99 0.24
CA LEU A 492 -13.41 -25.87 0.27
C LEU A 492 -14.38 -25.60 1.43
N GLY A 493 -13.90 -25.03 2.54
CA GLY A 493 -14.74 -24.71 3.71
C GLY A 493 -15.49 -25.94 4.25
N PRO A 494 -16.83 -25.99 4.16
CA PRO A 494 -17.61 -27.17 4.58
C PRO A 494 -17.40 -28.40 3.68
N ASP A 495 -16.93 -28.22 2.44
CA ASP A 495 -16.78 -29.27 1.42
C ASP A 495 -15.39 -29.95 1.48
N ARG A 496 -14.66 -29.76 2.58
CA ARG A 496 -13.33 -30.36 2.80
C ARG A 496 -13.41 -31.89 2.80
N VAL A 497 -12.35 -32.53 2.33
CA VAL A 497 -12.29 -34.00 2.22
C VAL A 497 -11.22 -34.54 3.16
N THR A 498 -11.62 -35.40 4.09
CA THR A 498 -10.69 -36.11 4.97
C THR A 498 -10.13 -37.34 4.26
N LEU A 499 -8.81 -37.50 4.30
CA LEU A 499 -8.05 -38.64 3.80
C LEU A 499 -7.56 -39.45 5.01
N PRO A 500 -8.23 -40.55 5.38
CA PRO A 500 -7.84 -41.35 6.53
C PRO A 500 -6.45 -41.97 6.34
N SER A 501 -5.73 -42.20 7.43
CA SER A 501 -4.43 -42.89 7.43
C SER A 501 -4.56 -44.32 6.88
N ASP A 502 -3.57 -44.73 6.08
CA ASP A 502 -3.46 -46.04 5.42
C ASP A 502 -4.70 -46.45 4.61
N ALA A 503 -5.37 -45.47 4.01
CA ALA A 503 -6.61 -45.68 3.26
C ALA A 503 -6.62 -44.97 1.90
N THR A 504 -7.28 -45.60 0.93
CA THR A 504 -7.61 -45.00 -0.36
C THR A 504 -8.95 -44.30 -0.30
N THR A 505 -8.98 -43.04 -0.71
CA THR A 505 -10.19 -42.21 -0.82
C THR A 505 -10.43 -41.83 -2.27
N ASP A 506 -11.64 -42.10 -2.76
CA ASP A 506 -12.06 -41.70 -4.10
C ASP A 506 -12.61 -40.26 -4.07
N ILE A 507 -12.10 -39.43 -4.98
CA ILE A 507 -12.50 -38.02 -5.14
C ILE A 507 -13.01 -37.85 -6.56
N THR A 508 -14.16 -37.20 -6.72
CA THR A 508 -14.71 -36.93 -8.05
C THR A 508 -14.39 -35.49 -8.46
N ILE A 509 -13.83 -35.33 -9.65
CA ILE A 509 -13.63 -34.04 -10.32
C ILE A 509 -14.64 -33.96 -11.45
N ASP A 510 -15.66 -33.12 -11.29
CA ASP A 510 -16.67 -32.90 -12.32
C ASP A 510 -16.29 -31.67 -13.17
N PHE A 511 -16.30 -31.83 -14.48
CA PHE A 511 -16.01 -30.76 -15.43
C PHE A 511 -17.32 -30.26 -16.05
N ALA A 512 -17.65 -28.99 -15.88
CA ALA A 512 -18.89 -28.46 -16.46
C ALA A 512 -18.66 -28.13 -17.95
N ALA A 513 -19.50 -28.70 -18.82
CA ALA A 513 -19.31 -28.63 -20.26
C ALA A 513 -19.96 -27.40 -20.92
N ASN A 514 -19.17 -26.73 -21.77
CA ASN A 514 -19.64 -26.29 -23.08
C ASN A 514 -19.63 -27.50 -24.04
N LYS A 515 -20.56 -28.45 -23.83
CA LYS A 515 -20.94 -29.62 -24.67
C LYS A 515 -19.81 -30.52 -25.25
N ASN A 516 -19.84 -31.81 -24.87
CA ASN A 516 -19.03 -32.94 -25.38
C ASN A 516 -17.57 -32.98 -24.91
N LEU A 517 -17.34 -33.02 -23.60
CA LEU A 517 -16.03 -33.44 -23.08
C LEU A 517 -16.03 -34.97 -23.07
N ASP A 518 -15.17 -35.59 -23.88
CA ASP A 518 -14.82 -36.99 -23.66
C ASP A 518 -13.59 -36.98 -22.77
N THR A 519 -13.76 -37.04 -21.45
CA THR A 519 -12.61 -37.07 -20.54
C THR A 519 -11.71 -38.28 -20.76
N ARG A 520 -12.12 -39.28 -21.54
CA ARG A 520 -11.26 -40.43 -21.88
C ARG A 520 -10.09 -40.00 -22.75
N GLY A 521 -8.88 -40.23 -22.25
CA GLY A 521 -7.63 -39.79 -22.86
C GLY A 521 -7.19 -38.39 -22.42
N ASP A 522 -8.06 -37.61 -21.78
CA ASP A 522 -7.77 -36.24 -21.38
C ASP A 522 -6.83 -36.18 -20.17
N PHE A 523 -6.14 -35.05 -20.04
CA PHE A 523 -5.16 -34.81 -19.02
C PHE A 523 -5.46 -33.52 -18.25
N PHE A 524 -5.32 -33.52 -16.92
CA PHE A 524 -5.44 -32.31 -16.12
C PHE A 524 -4.49 -32.29 -14.92
N ILE A 525 -4.21 -31.08 -14.43
CA ILE A 525 -3.35 -30.86 -13.26
C ILE A 525 -4.21 -30.39 -12.10
N LEU A 526 -4.23 -31.19 -11.02
CA LEU A 526 -4.93 -30.89 -9.78
C LEU A 526 -3.91 -30.56 -8.69
N THR A 527 -3.97 -29.36 -8.14
CA THR A 527 -3.24 -29.00 -6.92
C THR A 527 -4.19 -28.96 -5.74
N VAL A 528 -3.82 -29.59 -4.63
CA VAL A 528 -4.55 -29.53 -3.36
C VAL A 528 -3.66 -28.98 -2.25
N GLN A 529 -4.28 -28.36 -1.26
CA GLN A 529 -3.63 -27.98 0.00
C GLN A 529 -4.22 -28.81 1.13
N PHE A 530 -3.37 -29.28 2.03
CA PHE A 530 -3.77 -29.99 3.24
C PHE A 530 -3.96 -29.02 4.43
N ASP A 531 -4.39 -29.55 5.57
CA ASP A 531 -4.64 -28.79 6.80
C ASP A 531 -3.37 -28.37 7.55
N ASP A 532 -2.24 -29.02 7.25
CA ASP A 532 -0.89 -28.62 7.69
C ASP A 532 -0.28 -27.50 6.81
N GLY A 533 -0.97 -27.09 5.74
CA GLY A 533 -0.54 -26.05 4.81
C GLY A 533 0.30 -26.56 3.63
N GLU A 534 0.66 -27.84 3.59
CA GLU A 534 1.44 -28.46 2.51
C GLU A 534 0.60 -28.57 1.23
N PHE A 535 1.27 -28.49 0.07
CA PHE A 535 0.66 -28.65 -1.25
C PHE A 535 1.08 -29.94 -1.93
N ALA A 536 0.12 -30.63 -2.53
CA ALA A 536 0.38 -31.75 -3.43
C ALA A 536 -0.21 -31.44 -4.81
N THR A 537 0.55 -31.72 -5.87
CA THR A 537 0.11 -31.53 -7.26
C THR A 537 0.08 -32.87 -7.97
N TYR A 538 -1.09 -33.21 -8.52
CA TYR A 538 -1.34 -34.45 -9.22
C TYR A 538 -1.53 -34.20 -10.72
N PHE A 539 -0.77 -34.95 -11.51
CA PHE A 539 -0.84 -35.07 -12.95
C PHE A 539 -1.77 -36.24 -13.26
N VAL A 540 -3.01 -35.92 -13.63
CA VAL A 540 -4.08 -36.88 -13.78
C VAL A 540 -4.33 -37.13 -15.26
N ALA A 541 -3.95 -38.32 -15.73
CA ALA A 541 -4.40 -38.84 -17.01
C ALA A 541 -5.67 -39.66 -16.81
N VAL A 542 -6.70 -39.36 -17.58
CA VAL A 542 -7.98 -40.06 -17.49
C VAL A 542 -8.02 -41.16 -18.55
N PRO A 543 -8.06 -42.45 -18.16
CA PRO A 543 -7.98 -43.57 -19.10
C PRO A 543 -9.29 -43.89 -19.83
#